data_AF-A0A1I7TAJ9-F1
#
_entry.id   AF-A0A1I7TAJ9-F1
#
_cell.length_a   1.000
_cell.length_b   1.000
_cell.length_c   1.000
_cell.angle_alpha   90.00
_cell.angle_beta   90.00
_cell.angle_gamma   90.00
#
_symmetry.space_group_name_H-M   'P 1'
#
loop_
_entity.id
_entity.type
_entity.pdbx_description
1 polymer ?
#
loop_
_entity_poly.entity_id
_entity_poly.type
_entity_poly.pdbx_seq_one_letter_code
_entity_poly.pdbx_strand_id
1 'polypeptide(L)'
;MNSKPLTYDSLKTVILYMDPNTRFLLSTRIPSIRSTEKTVPLKIEKLVIGKHSIGVNQIVYEYQVYQVDCEDKIPYKVSGCSPLDQRWTCDIDEFGVRDCMTNRMPHNDGFVDMALYLENSPTNEGRLQKLKRKLEVEKQRYNQLINYRPKENHTNNTISFENFTKIGLFSAQKYKKENLELLENEEMVKKAIEYTNKRIMQMEKELVLFQSKANNIRPKFEIYVVKELENSEPCVIERVEYQGSIHKAGESLMKFMFAKRRNIVNITNLLSQDGSRCHIRLPSDMKIRLKNLNFIIRQDSSCRAALGSRRDSPRLSSSDVLATGS
;
A
#
# COMPACT_ATOMS: atom_id res chain seq x y z
N MET A 1 22.69 28.48 -25.31
CA MET A 1 23.89 28.05 -24.55
C MET A 1 24.47 26.83 -25.24
N ASN A 2 25.68 26.92 -25.81
CA ASN A 2 26.38 25.78 -26.41
C ASN A 2 27.22 25.08 -25.33
N SER A 3 26.59 24.26 -24.49
CA SER A 3 27.33 23.37 -23.59
C SER A 3 27.83 22.15 -24.37
N LYS A 4 29.15 21.89 -24.34
CA LYS A 4 29.69 20.65 -24.88
C LYS A 4 29.16 19.48 -24.03
N PRO A 5 28.61 18.41 -24.64
CA PRO A 5 28.18 17.24 -23.89
C PRO A 5 29.39 16.58 -23.22
N LEU A 6 29.16 15.94 -22.07
CA LEU A 6 30.19 15.16 -21.40
C LEU A 6 30.71 14.06 -22.34
N THR A 7 32.02 13.82 -22.31
CA THR A 7 32.62 12.67 -23.00
C THR A 7 32.08 11.37 -22.38
N TYR A 8 32.12 10.28 -23.15
CA TYR A 8 31.53 9.01 -22.75
C TYR A 8 32.12 8.48 -21.42
N ASP A 9 33.43 8.58 -21.23
CA ASP A 9 34.08 8.08 -20.01
C ASP A 9 33.84 8.99 -18.79
N SER A 10 33.80 10.30 -18.99
CA SER A 10 33.37 11.23 -17.94
C SER A 10 31.91 10.97 -17.54
N LEU A 11 31.02 10.74 -18.51
CA LEU A 11 29.62 10.42 -18.25
C LEU A 11 29.46 9.12 -17.45
N LYS A 12 30.18 8.05 -17.82
CA LYS A 12 30.20 6.80 -17.03
C LYS A 12 30.62 7.04 -15.59
N THR A 13 31.69 7.81 -15.41
CA THR A 13 32.25 8.09 -14.08
C THR A 13 31.24 8.85 -13.23
N VAL A 14 30.63 9.89 -13.79
CA VAL A 14 29.58 10.67 -13.12
C VAL A 14 28.40 9.77 -12.73
N ILE A 15 27.88 8.96 -13.66
CA ILE A 15 26.73 8.07 -13.39
C ILE A 15 27.09 6.99 -12.35
N LEU A 16 28.33 6.49 -12.33
CA LEU A 16 28.77 5.47 -11.38
C LEU A 16 28.64 5.93 -9.92
N TYR A 17 28.94 7.20 -9.65
CA TYR A 17 28.92 7.77 -8.29
C TYR A 17 27.61 8.48 -7.92
N MET A 18 26.64 8.54 -8.83
CA MET A 18 25.30 9.07 -8.53
C MET A 18 24.46 8.10 -7.71
N ASP A 19 23.59 8.65 -6.85
CA ASP A 19 22.55 7.89 -6.16
C ASP A 19 21.66 7.11 -7.17
N PRO A 20 21.34 5.83 -6.88
CA PRO A 20 20.47 5.00 -7.73
C PRO A 20 19.18 5.68 -8.20
N ASN A 21 18.48 6.41 -7.32
CA ASN A 21 17.20 7.02 -7.65
C ASN A 21 17.38 8.24 -8.56
N THR A 22 18.47 8.99 -8.38
CA THR A 22 18.88 10.05 -9.32
C THR A 22 19.17 9.48 -10.70
N ARG A 23 19.85 8.32 -10.78
CA ARG A 23 20.12 7.63 -12.06
C ARG A 23 18.84 7.21 -12.77
N PHE A 24 17.86 6.69 -12.02
CA PHE A 24 16.54 6.31 -12.56
C PHE A 24 15.77 7.53 -13.09
N LEU A 25 15.76 8.63 -12.35
CA LEU A 25 15.12 9.87 -12.77
C LEU A 25 15.80 10.48 -14.01
N LEU A 26 17.13 10.48 -14.05
CA LEU A 26 17.86 10.97 -15.23
C LEU A 26 17.58 10.09 -16.44
N SER A 27 17.54 8.77 -16.27
CA SER A 27 17.27 7.82 -17.38
C SER A 27 15.85 7.90 -17.93
N THR A 28 14.87 8.36 -17.14
CA THR A 28 13.51 8.63 -17.62
C THR A 28 13.43 9.95 -18.37
N ARG A 29 14.09 11.00 -17.89
CA ARG A 29 14.06 12.34 -18.51
C ARG A 29 14.99 12.48 -19.72
N ILE A 30 16.07 11.70 -19.76
CA ILE A 30 17.12 11.78 -20.78
C ILE A 30 17.37 10.38 -21.34
N PRO A 31 16.62 9.94 -22.37
CA PRO A 31 16.75 8.58 -22.91
C PRO A 31 18.15 8.24 -23.45
N SER A 32 18.91 9.25 -23.93
CA SER A 32 20.25 9.07 -24.51
C SER A 32 21.29 8.57 -23.50
N ILE A 33 21.10 8.79 -22.19
CA ILE A 33 22.04 8.30 -21.16
C ILE A 33 21.70 6.89 -20.66
N ARG A 34 20.53 6.35 -21.01
CA ARG A 34 20.01 5.09 -20.45
C ARG A 34 20.92 3.90 -20.74
N SER A 35 21.52 3.86 -21.93
CA SER A 35 22.48 2.81 -22.30
C SER A 35 23.71 2.86 -21.40
N THR A 36 24.32 4.04 -21.24
CA THR A 36 25.48 4.28 -20.38
C THR A 36 25.15 3.96 -18.92
N GLU A 37 23.99 4.37 -18.41
CA GLU A 37 23.54 4.08 -17.05
C GLU A 37 23.44 2.57 -16.78
N LYS A 38 22.94 1.81 -17.73
CA LYS A 38 22.85 0.35 -17.63
C LYS A 38 24.20 -0.36 -17.79
N THR A 39 25.22 0.33 -18.33
CA THR A 39 26.59 -0.19 -18.47
C THR A 39 27.46 -0.01 -17.25
N VAL A 40 27.09 0.86 -16.29
CA VAL A 40 27.89 1.05 -15.07
C VAL A 40 27.27 0.26 -13.90
N PRO A 41 28.08 -0.30 -12.98
CA PRO A 41 27.58 -1.02 -11.82
C PRO A 41 26.54 -0.22 -11.03
N LEU A 42 25.52 -0.91 -10.53
CA LEU A 42 24.53 -0.34 -9.62
C LEU A 42 24.76 -0.90 -8.21
N LYS A 43 24.85 0.00 -7.23
CA LYS A 43 25.00 -0.34 -5.81
C LYS A 43 23.77 0.19 -5.07
N ILE A 44 23.06 -0.69 -4.38
CA ILE A 44 21.87 -0.37 -3.59
C ILE A 44 22.12 -0.84 -2.16
N GLU A 45 21.88 0.03 -1.20
CA GLU A 45 22.01 -0.31 0.21
C GLU A 45 20.81 -1.13 0.69
N LYS A 46 19.61 -0.70 0.31
CA LYS A 46 18.35 -1.34 0.71
C LYS A 46 17.41 -1.44 -0.47
N LEU A 47 17.06 -2.66 -0.86
CA LEU A 47 16.00 -2.94 -1.83
C LEU A 47 14.82 -3.56 -1.07
N VAL A 48 13.64 -2.95 -1.18
CA VAL A 48 12.39 -3.46 -0.59
C VAL A 48 11.44 -3.80 -1.72
N ILE A 49 10.99 -5.05 -1.78
CA ILE A 49 9.96 -5.49 -2.71
C ILE A 49 8.68 -5.68 -1.90
N GLY A 50 7.76 -4.74 -2.07
CA GLY A 50 6.42 -4.77 -1.48
C GLY A 50 5.39 -5.30 -2.48
N LYS A 51 4.11 -5.27 -2.08
CA LYS A 51 3.00 -5.73 -2.92
C LYS A 51 2.77 -4.81 -4.12
N HIS A 52 2.61 -3.51 -3.84
CA HIS A 52 2.42 -2.44 -4.83
C HIS A 52 3.52 -1.38 -4.76
N SER A 53 4.72 -1.79 -4.32
CA SER A 53 5.80 -0.85 -4.11
C SER A 53 7.18 -1.47 -4.30
N ILE A 54 8.11 -0.64 -4.76
CA ILE A 54 9.52 -0.96 -4.88
C ILE A 54 10.28 0.15 -4.13
N GLY A 55 10.94 -0.22 -3.04
CA GLY A 55 11.79 0.69 -2.26
C GLY A 55 13.25 0.57 -2.67
N VAL A 56 13.90 1.67 -3.02
CA VAL A 56 15.34 1.74 -3.30
C VAL A 56 15.98 2.80 -2.40
N ASN A 57 16.80 2.33 -1.46
CA ASN A 57 17.34 3.13 -0.36
C ASN A 57 16.21 3.83 0.41
N GLN A 58 16.19 5.16 0.42
CA GLN A 58 15.22 6.00 1.16
C GLN A 58 13.93 6.29 0.36
N ILE A 59 13.87 5.87 -0.90
CA ILE A 59 12.79 6.23 -1.83
C ILE A 59 11.90 5.03 -2.08
N VAL A 60 10.59 5.22 -1.92
CA VAL A 60 9.56 4.23 -2.22
C VAL A 60 8.83 4.64 -3.49
N TYR A 61 8.79 3.74 -4.46
CA TYR A 61 7.97 3.87 -5.66
C TYR A 61 6.72 3.04 -5.46
N GLU A 62 5.59 3.69 -5.22
CA GLU A 62 4.28 3.04 -5.14
C GLU A 62 3.57 3.12 -6.48
N TYR A 63 2.74 2.13 -6.78
CA TYR A 63 1.85 2.19 -7.93
C TYR A 63 0.47 1.71 -7.51
N GLN A 64 -0.54 2.57 -7.67
CA GLN A 64 -1.89 2.34 -7.17
C GLN A 64 -2.90 2.76 -8.24
N VAL A 65 -3.98 1.98 -8.39
CA VAL A 65 -5.13 2.31 -9.23
C VAL A 65 -6.01 3.34 -8.53
N TYR A 66 -6.37 4.39 -9.28
CA TYR A 66 -7.27 5.46 -8.90
C TYR A 66 -8.43 5.56 -9.89
N GLN A 67 -9.62 5.79 -9.36
CA GLN A 67 -10.74 6.32 -10.14
C GLN A 67 -10.53 7.82 -10.33
N VAL A 68 -10.59 8.31 -11.57
CA VAL A 68 -10.26 9.71 -11.91
C VAL A 68 -11.44 10.56 -12.33
N ASP A 69 -12.60 9.95 -12.57
CA ASP A 69 -13.84 10.60 -13.01
C ASP A 69 -14.83 10.86 -11.85
N CYS A 70 -14.30 11.09 -10.65
CA CYS A 70 -15.12 11.41 -9.48
C CYS A 70 -15.73 12.82 -9.58
N GLU A 71 -16.95 12.99 -9.05
CA GLU A 71 -17.69 14.28 -9.06
C GLU A 71 -16.92 15.43 -8.39
N ASP A 72 -16.20 15.12 -7.33
CA ASP A 72 -15.34 16.02 -6.56
C ASP A 72 -14.00 16.34 -7.27
N LYS A 73 -13.73 15.72 -8.43
CA LYS A 73 -12.46 15.77 -9.18
C LYS A 73 -11.24 15.34 -8.37
N ILE A 74 -11.44 14.70 -7.22
CA ILE A 74 -10.36 14.17 -6.38
C ILE A 74 -10.22 12.69 -6.70
N PRO A 75 -9.08 12.24 -7.26
CA PRO A 75 -8.89 10.84 -7.59
C PRO A 75 -9.06 9.94 -6.35
N TYR A 76 -9.93 8.95 -6.46
CA TYR A 76 -10.19 8.01 -5.37
C TYR A 76 -9.37 6.74 -5.55
N LYS A 77 -8.59 6.38 -4.53
CA LYS A 77 -7.80 5.14 -4.56
C LYS A 77 -8.69 3.92 -4.40
N VAL A 78 -8.65 3.02 -5.39
CA VAL A 78 -9.46 1.79 -5.45
C VAL A 78 -8.64 0.51 -5.25
N SER A 79 -7.30 0.61 -5.27
CA SER A 79 -6.39 -0.53 -5.04
C SER A 79 -5.55 -0.38 -3.77
N GLY A 80 -4.79 -1.43 -3.44
CA GLY A 80 -3.98 -1.52 -2.23
C GLY A 80 -4.82 -2.00 -1.06
N CYS A 81 -4.46 -1.59 0.15
CA CYS A 81 -5.25 -2.02 1.29
C CYS A 81 -6.49 -1.18 1.54
N SER A 82 -7.64 -1.85 1.66
CA SER A 82 -8.84 -1.25 2.23
C SER A 82 -8.87 -1.41 3.77
N PRO A 83 -9.02 -0.30 4.52
CA PRO A 83 -9.27 -0.34 5.96
C PRO A 83 -10.60 -1.02 6.35
N LEU A 84 -11.50 -1.27 5.38
CA LEU A 84 -12.81 -1.84 5.65
C LEU A 84 -12.77 -3.34 5.94
N ASP A 85 -11.97 -4.07 5.17
CA ASP A 85 -11.84 -5.53 5.24
C ASP A 85 -10.40 -5.99 5.46
N GLN A 86 -9.45 -5.06 5.55
CA GLN A 86 -8.01 -5.32 5.67
C GLN A 86 -7.46 -6.19 4.54
N ARG A 87 -8.15 -6.22 3.40
CA ARG A 87 -7.73 -6.98 2.23
C ARG A 87 -6.93 -6.12 1.29
N TRP A 88 -5.94 -6.76 0.68
CA TRP A 88 -5.14 -6.16 -0.36
C TRP A 88 -5.81 -6.39 -1.72
N THR A 89 -6.19 -5.32 -2.40
CA THR A 89 -6.80 -5.34 -3.73
C THR A 89 -5.75 -5.02 -4.77
N CYS A 90 -5.43 -5.96 -5.67
CA CYS A 90 -4.53 -5.70 -6.79
C CYS A 90 -5.33 -5.17 -8.00
N ASP A 91 -6.29 -5.96 -8.46
CA ASP A 91 -7.06 -5.69 -9.67
C ASP A 91 -8.57 -5.52 -9.42
N ILE A 92 -9.18 -4.71 -10.28
CA ILE A 92 -10.61 -4.36 -10.27
C ILE A 92 -11.19 -4.62 -11.66
N ASP A 93 -12.49 -4.92 -11.72
CA ASP A 93 -13.21 -5.05 -12.98
C ASP A 93 -13.47 -3.68 -13.64
N GLU A 94 -14.09 -3.69 -14.83
CA GLU A 94 -14.42 -2.47 -15.60
C GLU A 94 -15.37 -1.50 -14.88
N PHE A 95 -15.98 -1.92 -13.77
CA PHE A 95 -16.86 -1.12 -12.92
C PHE A 95 -16.18 -0.67 -11.63
N GLY A 96 -14.93 -1.09 -11.40
CA GLY A 96 -14.16 -0.85 -10.19
C GLY A 96 -14.46 -1.82 -9.04
N VAL A 97 -15.24 -2.87 -9.29
CA VAL A 97 -15.52 -3.89 -8.28
C VAL A 97 -14.34 -4.85 -8.19
N ARG A 98 -13.90 -5.11 -6.96
CA ARG A 98 -12.76 -5.98 -6.67
C ARG A 98 -13.03 -7.41 -7.12
N ASP A 99 -12.08 -8.00 -7.85
CA ASP A 99 -12.14 -9.42 -8.18
C ASP A 99 -11.71 -10.25 -6.95
N CYS A 100 -12.67 -10.54 -6.08
CA CYS A 100 -12.42 -11.36 -4.90
C CYS A 100 -12.52 -12.87 -5.19
N MET A 101 -12.68 -13.31 -6.45
CA MET A 101 -13.07 -14.70 -6.77
C MET A 101 -12.05 -15.52 -7.56
N THR A 102 -11.09 -14.93 -8.27
CA THR A 102 -10.30 -15.70 -9.25
C THR A 102 -9.12 -16.51 -8.73
N ASN A 103 -8.67 -16.37 -7.47
CA ASN A 103 -7.54 -17.17 -6.94
C ASN A 103 -7.81 -17.71 -5.52
N ARG A 104 -8.82 -18.56 -5.36
CA ARG A 104 -8.97 -19.44 -4.19
C ARG A 104 -8.07 -20.68 -4.36
N MET A 105 -6.90 -20.68 -3.74
CA MET A 105 -6.40 -21.92 -3.14
C MET A 105 -6.71 -21.87 -1.64
N PRO A 106 -7.32 -22.91 -1.06
CA PRO A 106 -7.54 -22.99 0.37
C PRO A 106 -6.18 -23.31 1.01
N HIS A 107 -5.45 -22.28 1.44
CA HIS A 107 -4.36 -22.52 2.39
C HIS A 107 -4.97 -22.45 3.78
N ASN A 108 -4.95 -23.59 4.46
CA ASN A 108 -5.57 -23.84 5.76
C ASN A 108 -4.64 -23.30 6.85
N ASP A 109 -4.30 -22.03 6.73
CA ASP A 109 -3.50 -21.30 7.69
C ASP A 109 -4.51 -20.95 8.76
N GLY A 110 -4.40 -21.50 9.97
CA GLY A 110 -5.38 -21.39 11.06
C GLY A 110 -5.74 -19.97 11.53
N PHE A 111 -5.47 -18.94 10.73
CA PHE A 111 -6.18 -17.67 10.75
C PHE A 111 -7.63 -17.89 10.35
N VAL A 112 -8.52 -17.65 11.33
CA VAL A 112 -9.92 -17.32 11.04
C VAL A 112 -9.90 -16.30 9.92
N ASP A 113 -10.43 -16.69 8.78
CA ASP A 113 -10.57 -15.86 7.61
C ASP A 113 -11.14 -14.52 8.07
N MET A 114 -10.29 -13.49 8.14
CA MET A 114 -10.67 -12.10 8.48
C MET A 114 -11.69 -11.53 7.46
N ALA A 115 -12.00 -12.36 6.47
CA ALA A 115 -12.95 -12.31 5.38
C ALA A 115 -14.40 -12.73 5.69
N LEU A 116 -14.76 -13.15 6.90
CA LEU A 116 -16.12 -13.67 7.15
C LEU A 116 -17.27 -12.67 6.90
N TYR A 117 -17.00 -11.39 6.62
CA TYR A 117 -18.03 -10.35 6.58
C TYR A 117 -18.32 -9.69 5.22
N LEU A 118 -17.72 -10.13 4.11
CA LEU A 118 -18.22 -9.82 2.75
C LEU A 118 -18.39 -11.08 1.87
N GLU A 119 -17.84 -12.23 2.27
CA GLU A 119 -17.67 -13.37 1.36
C GLU A 119 -18.75 -14.44 1.34
N ASN A 120 -19.67 -14.47 2.30
CA ASN A 120 -20.68 -15.55 2.32
C ASN A 120 -21.82 -15.34 1.30
N SER A 121 -21.83 -14.23 0.55
CA SER A 121 -22.80 -13.99 -0.50
C SER A 121 -22.15 -14.17 -1.88
N PRO A 122 -22.52 -15.21 -2.64
CA PRO A 122 -21.95 -15.49 -3.96
C PRO A 122 -22.31 -14.40 -4.99
N THR A 123 -23.40 -13.67 -4.76
CA THR A 123 -23.95 -12.64 -5.65
C THR A 123 -23.55 -11.22 -5.28
N ASN A 124 -23.28 -10.37 -6.28
CA ASN A 124 -23.00 -8.94 -6.10
C ASN A 124 -24.12 -8.19 -5.36
N GLU A 125 -25.38 -8.57 -5.56
CA GLU A 125 -26.53 -7.96 -4.90
C GLU A 125 -26.54 -8.20 -3.38
N GLY A 126 -26.23 -9.43 -2.96
CA GLY A 126 -26.07 -9.75 -1.53
C GLY A 126 -24.93 -8.97 -0.88
N ARG A 127 -23.84 -8.72 -1.61
CA ARG A 127 -22.73 -7.87 -1.15
C ARG A 127 -23.16 -6.42 -1.01
N LEU A 128 -23.88 -5.89 -2.00
CA LEU A 128 -24.43 -4.53 -1.97
C LEU A 128 -25.38 -4.34 -0.77
N GLN A 129 -26.30 -5.28 -0.53
CA GLN A 129 -27.24 -5.18 0.59
C GLN A 129 -26.51 -5.24 1.94
N LYS A 130 -25.48 -6.09 2.07
CA LYS A 130 -24.66 -6.19 3.28
C LYS A 130 -23.85 -4.92 3.53
N LEU A 131 -23.30 -4.31 2.48
CA LEU A 131 -22.57 -3.05 2.56
C LEU A 131 -23.51 -1.91 3.00
N LYS A 132 -24.74 -1.84 2.45
CA LYS A 132 -25.76 -0.86 2.89
C LYS A 132 -26.11 -1.01 4.37
N ARG A 133 -26.35 -2.25 4.85
CA ARG A 133 -26.64 -2.52 6.27
C ARG A 133 -25.48 -2.10 7.17
N LYS A 134 -24.25 -2.37 6.76
CA LYS A 134 -23.05 -1.97 7.51
C LYS A 134 -22.87 -0.46 7.55
N LEU A 135 -23.06 0.22 6.42
CA LEU A 135 -22.97 1.67 6.36
C LEU A 135 -23.94 2.34 7.35
N GLU A 136 -25.17 1.83 7.44
CA GLU A 136 -26.15 2.31 8.41
C GLU A 136 -25.66 2.17 9.86
N VAL A 137 -25.07 1.01 10.21
CA VAL A 137 -24.49 0.79 11.54
C VAL A 137 -23.31 1.74 11.81
N GLU A 138 -22.43 1.97 10.83
CA GLU A 138 -21.31 2.90 10.99
C GLU A 138 -21.78 4.35 11.17
N LYS A 139 -22.83 4.79 10.45
CA LYS A 139 -23.46 6.10 10.67
C LYS A 139 -24.04 6.22 12.08
N GLN A 140 -24.65 5.15 12.59
CA GLN A 140 -25.16 5.13 13.96
C GLN A 140 -24.02 5.18 14.99
N ARG A 141 -22.91 4.46 14.76
CA ARG A 141 -21.70 4.52 15.61
C ARG A 141 -21.08 5.92 15.62
N TYR A 142 -21.03 6.57 14.47
CA TYR A 142 -20.58 7.95 14.36
C TYR A 142 -21.41 8.88 15.25
N ASN A 143 -22.74 8.75 15.22
CA ASN A 143 -23.64 9.50 16.10
C ASN A 143 -23.41 9.17 17.59
N GLN A 144 -23.07 7.91 17.94
CA GLN A 144 -22.70 7.57 19.32
C GLN A 144 -21.43 8.31 19.77
N LEU A 145 -20.44 8.42 18.88
CA LEU A 145 -19.15 9.06 19.18
C LEU A 145 -19.27 10.58 19.33
N ILE A 146 -20.06 11.25 18.49
CA ILE A 146 -20.30 12.69 18.61
C ILE A 146 -20.94 13.04 19.97
N ASN A 147 -21.82 12.17 20.47
CA ASN A 147 -22.54 12.40 21.72
C ASN A 147 -21.79 11.88 22.96
N TYR A 148 -20.66 11.19 22.79
CA TYR A 148 -19.92 10.62 23.90
C TYR A 148 -18.97 11.64 24.53
N ARG A 149 -18.99 11.72 25.86
CA ARG A 149 -18.05 12.53 26.64
C ARG A 149 -17.24 11.59 27.55
N PRO A 150 -15.91 11.57 27.42
CA PRO A 150 -15.07 10.70 28.22
C PRO A 150 -15.02 11.19 29.67
N LYS A 151 -14.80 10.26 30.61
CA LYS A 151 -14.41 10.60 31.97
C LYS A 151 -12.91 10.89 31.93
N GLU A 152 -12.51 12.14 32.14
CA GLU A 152 -11.11 12.57 31.98
C GLU A 152 -10.15 11.71 32.82
N ASN A 153 -9.49 10.75 32.16
CA ASN A 153 -8.36 10.02 32.68
C ASN A 153 -7.13 10.42 31.86
N HIS A 154 -6.06 10.85 32.53
CA HIS A 154 -4.86 11.37 31.85
C HIS A 154 -3.94 10.27 31.26
N THR A 155 -4.39 9.02 31.21
CA THR A 155 -3.62 7.91 30.63
C THR A 155 -3.84 7.82 29.12
N ASN A 156 -2.85 8.25 28.34
CA ASN A 156 -2.84 8.03 26.89
C ASN A 156 -2.41 6.58 26.55
N ASN A 157 -3.28 5.60 26.82
CA ASN A 157 -3.00 4.20 26.52
C ASN A 157 -3.22 3.90 25.03
N THR A 158 -2.16 3.68 24.25
CA THR A 158 -2.26 3.36 22.81
C THR A 158 -3.00 2.04 22.56
N ILE A 159 -2.94 1.11 23.53
CA ILE A 159 -3.55 -0.21 23.46
C ILE A 159 -5.09 -0.12 23.50
N SER A 160 -5.66 0.84 24.24
CA SER A 160 -7.12 0.99 24.35
C SER A 160 -7.73 1.44 23.02
N PHE A 161 -7.08 2.36 22.31
CA PHE A 161 -7.52 2.82 20.99
C PHE A 161 -7.41 1.71 19.93
N GLU A 162 -6.32 0.94 19.91
CA GLU A 162 -6.20 -0.21 19.01
C GLU A 162 -7.31 -1.23 19.24
N ASN A 163 -7.61 -1.54 20.51
CA ASN A 163 -8.71 -2.44 20.85
C ASN A 163 -10.07 -1.87 20.43
N PHE A 164 -10.28 -0.56 20.57
CA PHE A 164 -11.48 0.11 20.07
C PHE A 164 -11.65 -0.05 18.55
N THR A 165 -10.59 0.20 17.77
CA THR A 165 -10.67 0.05 16.30
C THR A 165 -10.98 -1.38 15.87
N LYS A 166 -10.46 -2.38 16.59
CA LYS A 166 -10.75 -3.81 16.38
C LYS A 166 -12.23 -4.11 16.61
N ILE A 167 -12.87 -3.56 17.64
CA ILE A 167 -14.31 -3.76 17.89
C ILE A 167 -15.13 -3.28 16.70
N GLY A 168 -14.80 -2.12 16.14
CA GLY A 168 -15.46 -1.59 14.94
C GLY A 168 -15.33 -2.50 13.71
N LEU A 169 -14.21 -3.24 13.60
CA LEU A 169 -13.92 -4.16 12.50
C LEU A 169 -14.63 -5.52 12.64
N PHE A 170 -14.70 -6.06 13.86
CA PHE A 170 -15.22 -7.42 14.09
C PHE A 170 -16.71 -7.47 14.46
N SER A 171 -17.29 -6.36 14.91
CA SER A 171 -18.70 -6.28 15.26
C SER A 171 -19.50 -5.54 14.18
N ALA A 172 -20.71 -6.03 13.87
CA ALA A 172 -21.68 -5.33 13.04
C ALA A 172 -22.77 -4.62 13.87
N GLN A 173 -22.52 -4.39 15.16
CA GLN A 173 -23.47 -3.77 16.09
C GLN A 173 -22.99 -2.39 16.55
N LYS A 174 -23.92 -1.59 17.09
CA LYS A 174 -23.62 -0.34 17.79
C LYS A 174 -22.58 -0.56 18.90
N TYR A 175 -21.84 0.48 19.26
CA TYR A 175 -20.93 0.40 20.40
C TYR A 175 -21.74 0.20 21.67
N LYS A 176 -21.37 -0.81 22.46
CA LYS A 176 -21.83 -0.95 23.84
C LYS A 176 -21.11 0.06 24.72
N LYS A 177 -21.60 0.27 25.94
CA LYS A 177 -21.03 1.25 26.86
C LYS A 177 -19.56 0.94 27.19
N GLU A 178 -19.24 -0.33 27.39
CA GLU A 178 -17.89 -0.81 27.70
C GLU A 178 -16.92 -0.53 26.55
N ASN A 179 -17.42 -0.53 25.31
CA ASN A 179 -16.61 -0.21 24.14
C ASN A 179 -16.26 1.29 24.09
N LEU A 180 -17.21 2.16 24.46
CA LEU A 180 -16.99 3.60 24.49
C LEU A 180 -16.06 4.02 25.64
N GLU A 181 -16.12 3.30 26.76
CA GLU A 181 -15.25 3.52 27.93
C GLU A 181 -13.76 3.28 27.62
N LEU A 182 -13.42 2.60 26.52
CA LEU A 182 -12.03 2.50 26.01
C LEU A 182 -11.48 3.84 25.50
N LEU A 183 -12.36 4.79 25.18
CA LEU A 183 -11.98 6.14 24.78
C LEU A 183 -11.87 6.99 26.05
N GLU A 184 -10.67 7.01 26.62
CA GLU A 184 -10.40 7.58 27.96
C GLU A 184 -10.29 9.12 27.96
N ASN A 185 -10.10 9.74 26.79
CA ASN A 185 -9.91 11.18 26.67
C ASN A 185 -10.47 11.76 25.36
N GLU A 186 -10.60 13.09 25.30
CA GLU A 186 -11.16 13.77 24.13
C GLU A 186 -10.34 13.56 22.85
N GLU A 187 -9.02 13.40 22.96
CA GLU A 187 -8.15 13.17 21.81
C GLU A 187 -8.44 11.82 21.16
N MET A 188 -8.63 10.76 21.96
CA MET A 188 -9.04 9.44 21.50
C MET A 188 -10.42 9.47 20.85
N VAL A 189 -11.36 10.23 21.42
CA VAL A 189 -12.69 10.42 20.81
C VAL A 189 -12.58 11.12 19.46
N LYS A 190 -11.80 12.20 19.34
CA LYS A 190 -11.55 12.89 18.06
C LYS A 190 -10.94 11.94 17.03
N LYS A 191 -9.94 11.14 17.40
CA LYS A 191 -9.34 10.11 16.53
C LYS A 191 -10.35 9.05 16.11
N ALA A 192 -11.23 8.62 17.03
CA ALA A 192 -12.27 7.63 16.73
C ALA A 192 -13.33 8.19 15.77
N ILE A 193 -13.71 9.46 15.91
CA ILE A 193 -14.62 10.19 15.01
C ILE A 193 -13.98 10.26 13.61
N GLU A 194 -12.72 10.70 13.51
CA GLU A 194 -12.00 10.77 12.23
C GLU A 194 -11.90 9.39 11.56
N TYR A 195 -11.54 8.36 12.33
CA TYR A 195 -11.48 6.97 11.86
C TYR A 195 -12.83 6.49 11.34
N THR A 196 -13.92 6.72 12.07
CA THR A 196 -15.27 6.29 11.68
C THR A 196 -15.75 7.03 10.44
N ASN A 197 -15.50 8.34 10.34
CA ASN A 197 -15.80 9.13 9.14
C ASN A 197 -15.06 8.62 7.91
N LYS A 198 -13.77 8.32 8.04
CA LYS A 198 -12.97 7.75 6.94
C LYS A 198 -13.55 6.42 6.45
N ARG A 199 -14.06 5.58 7.36
CA ARG A 199 -14.73 4.31 7.01
C ARG A 199 -16.05 4.54 6.29
N ILE A 200 -16.90 5.44 6.78
CA ILE A 200 -18.18 5.79 6.15
C ILE A 200 -17.94 6.25 4.71
N MET A 201 -17.01 7.19 4.51
CA MET A 201 -16.65 7.70 3.19
C MET A 201 -16.16 6.60 2.25
N GLN A 202 -15.35 5.65 2.74
CA GLN A 202 -14.92 4.50 1.95
C GLN A 202 -16.07 3.57 1.57
N MET A 203 -16.96 3.27 2.51
CA MET A 203 -18.15 2.44 2.24
C MET A 203 -19.07 3.10 1.21
N GLU A 204 -19.25 4.42 1.27
CA GLU A 204 -20.04 5.19 0.30
C GLU A 204 -19.41 5.15 -1.09
N LYS A 205 -18.08 5.32 -1.20
CA LYS A 205 -17.37 5.17 -2.49
C LYS A 205 -17.48 3.74 -3.04
N GLU A 206 -17.36 2.71 -2.21
CA GLU A 206 -17.60 1.32 -2.65
C GLU A 206 -19.04 1.08 -3.12
N LEU A 207 -20.05 1.68 -2.46
CA LEU A 207 -21.44 1.61 -2.90
C LEU A 207 -21.65 2.19 -4.29
N VAL A 208 -21.00 3.33 -4.59
CA VAL A 208 -21.03 3.95 -5.92
C VAL A 208 -20.50 2.97 -6.96
N LEU A 209 -19.40 2.27 -6.70
CA LEU A 209 -18.84 1.27 -7.64
C LEU A 209 -19.83 0.11 -7.92
N PHE A 210 -20.52 -0.39 -6.89
CA PHE A 210 -21.56 -1.40 -7.09
C PHE A 210 -22.78 -0.86 -7.86
N GLN A 211 -23.16 0.40 -7.64
CA GLN A 211 -24.25 1.05 -8.38
C GLN A 211 -23.86 1.29 -9.84
N SER A 212 -22.63 1.71 -10.10
CA SER A 212 -22.08 1.84 -11.46
C SER A 212 -22.18 0.53 -12.22
N LYS A 213 -21.86 -0.60 -11.57
CA LYS A 213 -22.05 -1.93 -12.15
C LYS A 213 -23.51 -2.24 -12.47
N ALA A 214 -24.44 -1.94 -11.55
CA ALA A 214 -25.87 -2.17 -11.76
C ALA A 214 -26.43 -1.31 -12.90
N ASN A 215 -25.91 -0.09 -13.05
CA ASN A 215 -26.32 0.88 -14.07
C ASN A 215 -25.50 0.78 -15.36
N ASN A 216 -24.57 -0.19 -15.46
CA ASN A 216 -23.65 -0.35 -16.58
C ASN A 216 -22.79 0.90 -16.90
N ILE A 217 -22.44 1.68 -15.87
CA ILE A 217 -21.57 2.85 -15.96
C ILE A 217 -20.13 2.37 -15.76
N ARG A 218 -19.23 2.68 -16.69
CA ARG A 218 -17.82 2.28 -16.65
C ARG A 218 -16.96 3.45 -16.21
N PRO A 219 -16.45 3.46 -14.95
CA PRO A 219 -15.61 4.55 -14.49
C PRO A 219 -14.24 4.53 -15.17
N LYS A 220 -13.61 5.70 -15.27
CA LYS A 220 -12.24 5.82 -15.77
C LYS A 220 -11.23 5.55 -14.65
N PHE A 221 -10.32 4.61 -14.90
CA PHE A 221 -9.24 4.24 -13.99
C PHE A 221 -7.86 4.52 -14.56
N GLU A 222 -6.97 5.02 -13.70
CA GLU A 222 -5.56 5.28 -14.02
C GLU A 222 -4.68 4.68 -12.92
N ILE A 223 -3.50 4.16 -13.28
CA ILE A 223 -2.44 3.78 -12.36
C ILE A 223 -1.59 5.01 -12.12
N TYR A 224 -1.49 5.45 -10.88
CA TYR A 224 -0.56 6.50 -10.49
C TYR A 224 0.70 5.84 -9.95
N VAL A 225 1.83 6.12 -10.59
CA VAL A 225 3.15 5.79 -10.04
C VAL A 225 3.61 6.99 -9.23
N VAL A 226 3.81 6.77 -7.94
CA VAL A 226 4.12 7.79 -6.96
C VAL A 226 5.51 7.53 -6.39
N LYS A 227 6.32 8.57 -6.35
CA LYS A 227 7.61 8.57 -5.65
C LYS A 227 7.42 9.24 -4.30
N GLU A 228 7.77 8.53 -3.24
CA GLU A 228 7.78 9.02 -1.88
C GLU A 228 9.21 8.96 -1.33
N LEU A 229 9.66 10.06 -0.73
CA LEU A 229 10.87 10.11 0.08
C LEU A 229 10.43 10.14 1.54
N GLU A 230 11.15 9.43 2.42
CA GLU A 230 10.86 9.47 3.86
C GLU A 230 10.66 10.93 4.34
N ASN A 231 9.51 11.19 4.96
CA ASN A 231 9.09 12.50 5.48
C ASN A 231 8.79 13.60 4.45
N SER A 232 8.65 13.27 3.17
CA SER A 232 8.26 14.22 2.11
C SER A 232 6.85 13.94 1.58
N GLU A 233 6.23 14.94 0.96
CA GLU A 233 4.95 14.71 0.29
C GLU A 233 5.11 13.76 -0.91
N PRO A 234 4.19 12.81 -1.11
CA PRO A 234 4.24 11.91 -2.25
C PRO A 234 4.09 12.68 -3.57
N CYS A 235 4.94 12.36 -4.55
CA CYS A 235 4.94 13.02 -5.86
C CYS A 235 4.53 12.04 -6.96
N VAL A 236 3.47 12.34 -7.72
CA VAL A 236 3.08 11.55 -8.89
C VAL A 236 4.12 11.74 -9.99
N ILE A 237 4.83 10.67 -10.36
CA ILE A 237 5.86 10.71 -11.40
C ILE A 237 5.33 10.31 -12.77
N GLU A 238 4.30 9.46 -12.81
CA GLU A 238 3.73 8.93 -14.04
C GLU A 238 2.26 8.54 -13.80
N ARG A 239 1.43 8.74 -14.83
CA ARG A 239 0.04 8.25 -14.88
C ARG A 239 -0.08 7.34 -16.09
N VAL A 240 -0.58 6.14 -15.86
CA VAL A 240 -0.73 5.10 -16.90
C VAL A 240 -2.19 4.69 -16.95
N GLU A 241 -2.72 4.46 -18.14
CA GLU A 241 -4.07 3.92 -18.30
C GLU A 241 -4.19 2.54 -17.66
N TYR A 242 -5.25 2.30 -16.88
CA TYR A 242 -5.49 1.00 -16.27
C TYR A 242 -6.16 0.03 -17.25
N GLN A 243 -5.44 -1.04 -17.63
CA GLN A 243 -5.91 -2.06 -18.57
C GLN A 243 -6.29 -3.38 -17.88
N GLY A 244 -6.87 -3.32 -16.67
CA GLY A 244 -7.30 -4.49 -15.92
C GLY A 244 -6.19 -5.25 -15.20
N SER A 245 -4.93 -4.77 -15.22
CA SER A 245 -3.89 -5.33 -14.36
C SER A 245 -2.86 -4.32 -13.87
N ILE A 246 -2.76 -4.16 -12.55
CA ILE A 246 -1.79 -3.29 -11.88
C ILE A 246 -0.38 -3.91 -11.91
N HIS A 247 -0.29 -5.24 -11.98
CA HIS A 247 0.97 -5.97 -12.02
C HIS A 247 1.83 -5.60 -13.22
N LYS A 248 1.21 -5.23 -14.35
CA LYS A 248 1.92 -4.73 -15.54
C LYS A 248 2.73 -3.47 -15.24
N ALA A 249 2.22 -2.57 -14.38
CA ALA A 249 2.95 -1.38 -13.96
C ALA A 249 4.14 -1.73 -13.06
N GLY A 250 3.94 -2.62 -12.08
CA GLY A 250 5.01 -3.12 -11.22
C GLY A 250 6.12 -3.82 -12.01
N GLU A 251 5.76 -4.70 -12.96
CA GLU A 251 6.73 -5.35 -13.86
C GLU A 251 7.47 -4.34 -14.74
N SER A 252 6.76 -3.34 -15.27
CA SER A 252 7.36 -2.30 -16.11
C SER A 252 8.36 -1.46 -15.32
N LEU A 253 8.03 -1.10 -14.09
CA LEU A 253 8.92 -0.37 -13.18
C LEU A 253 10.16 -1.21 -12.81
N MET A 254 9.95 -2.49 -12.50
CA MET A 254 11.03 -3.43 -12.19
C MET A 254 11.98 -3.64 -13.39
N LYS A 255 11.42 -3.83 -14.60
CA LYS A 255 12.19 -3.91 -15.85
C LYS A 255 12.92 -2.60 -16.14
N PHE A 256 12.26 -1.46 -15.94
CA PHE A 256 12.87 -0.15 -16.11
C PHE A 256 14.12 0.00 -15.23
N MET A 257 14.02 -0.35 -13.95
CA MET A 257 15.12 -0.22 -12.98
C MET A 257 16.25 -1.23 -13.21
N PHE A 258 15.93 -2.51 -13.41
CA PHE A 258 16.90 -3.59 -13.26
C PHE A 258 17.19 -4.43 -14.50
N ALA A 259 16.27 -4.50 -15.47
CA ALA A 259 16.51 -5.28 -16.68
C ALA A 259 17.62 -4.65 -17.55
N LYS A 260 18.23 -5.50 -18.38
CA LYS A 260 19.24 -5.19 -19.40
C LYS A 260 20.48 -4.47 -18.86
N ARG A 261 20.82 -4.69 -17.58
CA ARG A 261 22.07 -4.19 -17.00
C ARG A 261 23.23 -5.11 -17.39
N ARG A 262 24.35 -4.52 -17.83
CA ARG A 262 25.56 -5.29 -18.18
C ARG A 262 26.27 -5.84 -16.95
N ASN A 263 26.23 -5.07 -15.86
CA ASN A 263 26.85 -5.44 -14.59
C ASN A 263 25.85 -6.02 -13.60
N ILE A 264 26.37 -6.84 -12.70
CA ILE A 264 25.65 -7.36 -11.55
C ILE A 264 25.21 -6.19 -10.65
N VAL A 265 23.96 -6.22 -10.21
CA VAL A 265 23.42 -5.26 -9.24
C VAL A 265 23.87 -5.71 -7.85
N ASN A 266 24.63 -4.86 -7.15
CA ASN A 266 25.09 -5.13 -5.80
C ASN A 266 24.06 -4.59 -4.80
N ILE A 267 23.49 -5.47 -3.99
CA ILE A 267 22.48 -5.13 -2.98
C ILE A 267 23.04 -5.53 -1.61
N THR A 268 23.05 -4.59 -0.66
CA THR A 268 23.45 -4.91 0.71
C THR A 268 22.31 -5.63 1.44
N ASN A 269 21.10 -5.05 1.47
CA ASN A 269 19.94 -5.62 2.14
C ASN A 269 18.77 -5.76 1.16
N LEU A 270 18.29 -6.98 0.95
CA LEU A 270 17.04 -7.26 0.25
C LEU A 270 15.96 -7.65 1.25
N LEU A 271 14.89 -6.87 1.28
CA LEU A 271 13.68 -7.15 2.04
C LEU A 271 12.57 -7.54 1.07
N SER A 272 12.02 -8.74 1.23
CA SER A 272 10.80 -9.16 0.53
C SER A 272 9.66 -9.28 1.54
N GLN A 273 8.54 -8.62 1.25
CA GLN A 273 7.31 -8.83 2.02
C GLN A 273 6.62 -10.07 1.45
N ASP A 274 6.87 -11.22 2.06
CA ASP A 274 6.30 -12.50 1.62
C ASP A 274 5.06 -12.84 2.44
N GLY A 275 4.04 -13.42 1.78
CA GLY A 275 2.76 -13.77 2.39
C GLY A 275 1.51 -13.19 1.73
N SER A 276 1.57 -12.72 0.48
CA SER A 276 0.36 -12.24 -0.21
C SER A 276 0.32 -12.61 -1.68
N ARG A 277 -0.89 -12.84 -2.21
CA ARG A 277 -1.17 -13.19 -3.62
C ARG A 277 -0.77 -12.13 -4.66
N CYS A 278 -0.09 -11.05 -4.24
CA CYS A 278 0.24 -9.88 -5.04
C CYS A 278 1.77 -9.75 -5.19
N HIS A 279 2.38 -10.64 -5.98
CA HIS A 279 3.84 -10.69 -6.13
C HIS A 279 4.33 -9.88 -7.35
N ILE A 280 5.38 -9.09 -7.15
CA ILE A 280 6.13 -8.47 -8.24
C ILE A 280 7.20 -9.45 -8.71
N ARG A 281 7.22 -9.76 -10.01
CA ARG A 281 8.24 -10.61 -10.59
C ARG A 281 9.54 -9.83 -10.83
N LEU A 282 10.65 -10.41 -10.40
CA LEU A 282 11.96 -9.92 -10.79
C LEU A 282 12.20 -10.17 -12.29
N PRO A 283 12.95 -9.30 -13.00
CA PRO A 283 13.28 -9.51 -14.39
C PRO A 283 14.17 -10.75 -14.53
N SER A 284 13.89 -11.61 -15.50
CA SER A 284 14.61 -12.89 -15.69
C SER A 284 16.11 -12.70 -16.03
N ASP A 285 16.49 -11.53 -16.53
CA ASP A 285 17.86 -11.16 -16.88
C ASP A 285 18.60 -10.43 -15.74
N MET A 286 17.95 -10.22 -14.58
CA MET A 286 18.53 -9.53 -13.44
C MET A 286 19.57 -10.40 -12.74
N LYS A 287 20.83 -9.97 -12.78
CA LYS A 287 21.94 -10.58 -12.01
C LYS A 287 22.15 -9.79 -10.72
N ILE A 288 22.07 -10.48 -9.58
CA ILE A 288 22.17 -9.87 -8.25
C ILE A 288 23.36 -10.45 -7.48
N ARG A 289 24.12 -9.58 -6.82
CA ARG A 289 25.01 -9.94 -5.72
C ARG A 289 24.42 -9.39 -4.44
N LEU A 290 24.06 -10.27 -3.52
CA LEU A 290 23.37 -9.92 -2.28
C LEU A 290 24.26 -10.18 -1.08
N LYS A 291 24.26 -9.27 -0.09
CA LYS A 291 24.90 -9.53 1.21
C LYS A 291 23.93 -10.14 2.21
N ASN A 292 22.76 -9.53 2.39
CA ASN A 292 21.74 -9.95 3.36
C ASN A 292 20.38 -10.12 2.68
N LEU A 293 19.74 -11.26 2.92
CA LEU A 293 18.38 -11.57 2.46
C LEU A 293 17.46 -11.74 3.67
N ASN A 294 16.43 -10.91 3.79
CA ASN A 294 15.42 -11.06 4.83
C ASN A 294 14.03 -11.18 4.19
N PHE A 295 13.35 -12.27 4.54
CA PHE A 295 11.94 -12.44 4.26
C PHE A 295 11.16 -11.91 5.45
N ILE A 296 10.41 -10.83 5.24
CA ILE A 296 9.48 -10.34 6.24
C ILE A 296 8.21 -11.14 6.04
N ILE A 297 8.12 -12.28 6.72
CA ILE A 297 6.87 -13.02 6.89
C ILE A 297 6.07 -12.22 7.92
N ARG A 298 5.31 -11.23 7.45
CA ARG A 298 4.22 -10.72 8.29
C ARG A 298 3.17 -11.82 8.31
N GLN A 299 3.08 -12.57 9.42
CA GLN A 299 1.87 -13.33 9.75
C GLN A 299 0.62 -12.43 9.80
N ASP A 300 0.79 -11.11 9.75
CA ASP A 300 -0.24 -10.16 9.37
C ASP A 300 -0.48 -10.15 7.85
N SER A 301 -1.34 -11.06 7.40
CA SER A 301 -2.14 -10.89 6.18
C SER A 301 -3.03 -9.63 6.26
N SER A 302 -3.14 -9.04 7.45
CA SER A 302 -3.91 -7.85 7.79
C SER A 302 -3.11 -6.56 7.57
N CYS A 303 -3.72 -5.57 6.91
CA CYS A 303 -3.09 -4.30 6.62
C CYS A 303 -2.98 -3.37 7.84
N ARG A 304 -2.10 -3.69 8.79
CA ARG A 304 -1.94 -2.87 10.01
C ARG A 304 -1.35 -1.48 9.77
N ALA A 305 -0.79 -1.18 8.61
CA ALA A 305 -0.15 0.10 8.34
C ALA A 305 -1.13 1.25 7.99
N ALA A 306 -2.42 0.98 7.73
CA ALA A 306 -3.35 2.00 7.24
C ALA A 306 -4.00 2.86 8.34
N LEU A 307 -3.82 2.50 9.62
CA LEU A 307 -4.50 3.11 10.76
C LEU A 307 -3.51 3.85 11.66
N GLY A 308 -3.19 5.08 11.29
CA GLY A 308 -2.83 6.13 12.24
C GLY A 308 -1.64 5.86 13.15
N SER A 309 -0.45 5.75 12.57
CA SER A 309 0.76 6.26 13.22
C SER A 309 1.82 6.53 12.15
N ARG A 310 2.08 7.82 11.88
CA ARG A 310 3.42 8.26 11.50
C ARG A 310 4.33 7.97 12.70
N ARG A 311 4.76 6.73 12.88
CA ARG A 311 5.92 6.37 13.69
C ARG A 311 6.65 5.24 13.00
N ASP A 312 7.89 5.59 12.67
CA ASP A 312 9.03 4.70 12.53
C ASP A 312 8.77 3.46 11.65
N SER A 313 9.27 3.52 10.41
CA SER A 313 10.05 2.42 9.84
C SER A 313 10.70 1.62 10.98
N PRO A 314 10.61 0.28 11.06
CA PRO A 314 11.05 -0.44 12.24
C PRO A 314 12.47 0.00 12.60
N ARG A 315 12.59 0.75 13.70
CA ARG A 315 13.83 0.91 14.43
C ARG A 315 14.12 -0.48 14.95
N LEU A 316 14.89 -1.25 14.20
CA LEU A 316 15.70 -2.28 14.82
C LEU A 316 16.83 -1.51 15.49
N SER A 317 16.56 -1.12 16.74
CA SER A 317 17.61 -0.73 17.66
C SER A 317 18.61 -1.88 17.72
N SER A 318 19.85 -1.57 17.43
CA SER A 318 21.01 -2.33 17.88
C SER A 318 20.90 -2.53 19.39
N SER A 319 20.41 -3.69 19.79
CA SER A 319 20.52 -4.23 21.16
C SER A 319 20.71 -5.72 21.03
N ASP A 320 21.97 -6.11 21.12
CA ASP A 320 22.54 -7.36 21.61
C ASP A 320 21.56 -8.53 21.82
N VAL A 321 21.74 -9.57 21.00
CA VAL A 321 21.65 -10.95 21.50
C VAL A 321 22.92 -11.66 21.04
N LEU A 322 23.92 -11.64 21.91
CA LEU A 322 24.98 -12.64 21.97
C LEU A 322 24.29 -14.00 22.11
N ALA A 323 24.23 -14.77 21.02
CA ALA A 323 24.11 -16.22 21.11
C ALA A 323 25.53 -16.78 21.11
N THR A 324 26.07 -16.97 22.31
CA THR A 324 27.23 -17.82 22.55
C THR A 324 26.89 -19.22 22.08
N GLY A 325 27.60 -19.70 21.06
CA GLY A 325 27.64 -21.11 20.72
C GLY A 325 28.29 -21.89 21.86
N SER A 326 27.64 -22.99 22.23
CA SER A 326 28.28 -24.14 22.88
C SER A 326 28.53 -25.19 21.81
#